data_AF-A0A967HNJ0-F1
#
_entry.id   AF-A0A967HNJ0-F1
#
_cell.length_a   1.000
_cell.length_b   1.000
_cell.length_c   1.000
_cell.angle_alpha   90.00
_cell.angle_beta   90.00
_cell.angle_gamma   90.00
#
_symmetry.space_group_name_H-M   'P 1'
#
loop_
_entity.id
_entity.type
_entity.pdbx_description
1 polymer ?
#
loop_
_entity_poly.entity_id
_entity_poly.type
_entity_poly.pdbx_seq_one_letter_code
_entity_poly.pdbx_strand_id
1 'polypeptide(L)'
;HVESTELGTSLGAGKARARTVEHLLAAVAALGIDNLVVELDGPEVPILDGSFEPFCEALRAVGPVEQDRPARVVALQAPFDLDGPNGGHYVCAPSDRLRVSAT
;
A
#
# COMPACT_ATOMS: atom_id res chain seq x y z
N HIS A 1 -6.86 -10.14 -2.75
CA HIS A 1 -5.77 -10.71 -3.57
C HIS A 1 -5.38 -9.72 -4.65
N VAL A 2 -4.09 -9.62 -4.98
CA VAL A 2 -3.66 -8.90 -6.19
C VAL A 2 -4.09 -9.72 -7.40
N GLU A 3 -4.81 -9.09 -8.33
CA GLU A 3 -5.29 -9.72 -9.57
C GLU A 3 -4.53 -9.20 -10.80
N SER A 4 -4.20 -7.91 -10.83
CA SER A 4 -3.47 -7.29 -11.94
C SER A 4 -2.52 -6.20 -11.44
N THR A 5 -1.45 -5.98 -12.20
CA THR A 5 -0.46 -4.91 -12.04
C THR A 5 -0.33 -4.06 -13.32
N GLU A 6 -1.26 -4.20 -14.27
CA GLU A 6 -1.27 -3.40 -15.50
C GLU A 6 -1.87 -2.02 -15.22
N LEU A 7 -1.11 -0.95 -15.50
CA LEU A 7 -1.48 0.46 -15.27
C LEU A 7 -1.75 0.85 -13.81
N GLY A 8 -1.61 -0.09 -12.88
CA GLY A 8 -1.78 0.10 -11.45
C GLY A 8 -2.01 -1.22 -10.72
N THR A 9 -2.12 -1.19 -9.39
CA THR A 9 -2.42 -2.38 -8.59
C THR A 9 -3.92 -2.56 -8.48
N SER A 10 -4.40 -3.75 -8.84
CA SER A 10 -5.82 -4.11 -8.74
C SER A 10 -6.02 -5.31 -7.83
N LEU A 11 -7.00 -5.19 -6.93
CA LEU A 11 -7.43 -6.26 -6.05
C LEU A 11 -8.72 -6.91 -6.58
N GLY A 12 -8.80 -8.24 -6.49
CA GLY A 12 -9.95 -9.02 -6.93
C GLY A 12 -10.41 -10.05 -5.90
N ALA A 13 -11.73 -10.27 -5.86
CA ALA A 13 -12.39 -11.36 -5.14
C ALA A 13 -13.73 -11.72 -5.83
N GLY A 14 -13.78 -12.85 -6.55
CA GLY A 14 -14.97 -13.22 -7.32
C GLY A 14 -15.30 -12.19 -8.40
N LYS A 15 -16.44 -11.51 -8.28
CA LYS A 15 -16.85 -10.40 -9.17
C LYS A 15 -16.46 -9.02 -8.63
N ALA A 16 -16.05 -8.90 -7.37
CA ALA A 16 -15.68 -7.63 -6.77
C ALA A 16 -14.27 -7.22 -7.23
N ARG A 17 -14.09 -5.91 -7.46
CA ARG A 17 -12.82 -5.31 -7.91
C ARG A 17 -12.56 -4.03 -7.14
N ALA A 18 -11.30 -3.78 -6.83
CA ALA A 18 -10.79 -2.49 -6.37
C ALA A 18 -9.51 -2.18 -7.14
N ARG A 19 -9.58 -1.26 -8.10
CA ARG A 19 -8.47 -0.83 -8.94
C ARG A 19 -7.78 0.40 -8.35
N THR A 20 -6.54 0.62 -8.76
CA THR A 20 -5.76 1.84 -8.47
C THR A 20 -5.59 2.05 -6.96
N VAL A 21 -5.33 0.95 -6.23
CA VAL A 21 -5.33 0.96 -4.75
C VAL A 21 -4.04 1.54 -4.16
N GLU A 22 -2.97 1.63 -4.95
CA GLU A 22 -1.61 1.94 -4.50
C GLU A 22 -1.47 3.30 -3.82
N HIS A 23 -2.16 4.35 -4.29
CA HIS A 23 -2.04 5.69 -3.67
C HIS A 23 -2.73 5.75 -2.31
N LEU A 24 -3.92 5.15 -2.19
CA LEU A 24 -4.60 5.00 -0.90
C LEU A 24 -3.75 4.18 0.07
N LEU A 25 -3.21 3.04 -0.38
CA LEU A 25 -2.37 2.18 0.46
C LEU A 25 -1.05 2.86 0.84
N ALA A 26 -0.48 3.71 -0.02
CA ALA A 26 0.69 4.52 0.31
C ALA A 26 0.40 5.50 1.45
N ALA A 27 -0.76 6.17 1.41
CA ALA A 27 -1.18 7.06 2.51
C ALA A 27 -1.42 6.30 3.82
N VAL A 28 -2.10 5.15 3.76
CA VAL A 28 -2.34 4.26 4.92
C VAL A 28 -1.01 3.80 5.54
N ALA A 29 -0.05 3.39 4.71
CA ALA A 29 1.28 2.98 5.15
C ALA A 29 2.08 4.15 5.76
N ALA A 30 2.01 5.34 5.14
CA ALA A 30 2.70 6.53 5.62
C ALA A 30 2.19 7.01 6.99
N LEU A 31 0.91 6.76 7.29
CA LEU A 31 0.28 7.13 8.57
C LEU A 31 0.33 6.00 9.62
N GLY A 32 0.87 4.83 9.28
CA GLY A 32 0.95 3.71 10.21
C GLY A 32 -0.42 3.15 10.62
N ILE A 33 -1.41 3.18 9.72
CA ILE A 33 -2.75 2.66 10.00
C ILE A 33 -2.76 1.15 9.73
N ASP A 34 -2.88 0.35 10.79
CA ASP A 34 -2.91 -1.11 10.69
C ASP A 34 -4.28 -1.67 10.27
N ASN A 35 -5.37 -1.04 10.71
CA ASN A 35 -6.74 -1.54 10.51
C ASN A 35 -7.64 -0.43 9.94
N LEU A 36 -8.26 -0.69 8.79
CA LEU A 36 -9.13 0.25 8.09
C LEU A 36 -10.21 -0.52 7.31
N VAL A 37 -11.41 0.04 7.26
CA VAL A 37 -12.46 -0.37 6.33
C VAL A 37 -12.53 0.67 5.21
N VAL A 38 -12.40 0.21 3.97
CA VAL A 38 -12.54 1.04 2.77
C VAL A 38 -13.78 0.58 2.03
N GLU A 39 -14.78 1.46 1.93
CA GLU A 39 -16.01 1.22 1.19
C GLU A 39 -15.92 1.96 -0.15
N LEU A 40 -16.23 1.25 -1.24
CA LEU A 40 -16.22 1.80 -2.60
C LEU A 40 -17.56 1.53 -3.26
N ASP A 41 -18.18 2.57 -3.81
CA ASP A 41 -19.40 2.44 -4.61
C ASP A 41 -19.10 1.85 -6.01
N GLY A 42 -17.86 2.02 -6.49
CA GLY A 42 -17.39 1.57 -7.79
C GLY A 42 -16.19 0.62 -7.69
N PRO A 43 -15.70 0.09 -8.83
CA PRO A 43 -14.62 -0.87 -8.86
C PRO A 43 -13.23 -0.26 -8.69
N GLU A 44 -13.13 1.04 -8.38
CA GLU A 44 -11.87 1.80 -8.46
C GLU A 44 -11.80 2.86 -7.37
N VAL A 45 -10.62 2.97 -6.77
CA VAL A 45 -10.29 4.02 -5.82
C VAL A 45 -10.14 5.35 -6.58
N PRO A 46 -10.70 6.48 -6.10
CA PRO A 46 -10.58 7.77 -6.77
C PRO A 46 -9.11 8.17 -6.98
N ILE A 47 -8.77 8.63 -8.18
CA ILE A 47 -7.39 9.06 -8.48
C ILE A 47 -7.02 10.40 -7.82
N LEU A 48 -8.03 11.20 -7.46
CA LEU A 48 -7.89 12.54 -6.86
C LEU A 48 -6.96 13.43 -7.71
N ASP A 49 -5.85 13.90 -7.14
CA ASP A 49 -4.85 14.71 -7.84
C ASP A 49 -3.70 13.88 -8.46
N GLY A 50 -3.80 12.55 -8.40
CA GLY A 50 -2.77 11.63 -8.85
C GLY A 50 -1.66 11.36 -7.83
N SER A 51 -1.69 11.98 -6.66
CA SER A 51 -0.77 11.70 -5.55
C SER A 51 -1.48 10.96 -4.40
N PHE A 52 -0.74 10.68 -3.33
CA PHE A 52 -1.31 10.13 -2.09
C PHE A 52 -1.62 11.21 -1.04
N GLU A 53 -1.26 12.47 -1.27
CA GLU A 53 -1.42 13.54 -0.26
C GLU A 53 -2.89 13.81 0.10
N PRO A 54 -3.85 13.86 -0.85
CA PRO A 54 -5.25 14.05 -0.50
C PRO A 54 -5.81 12.97 0.45
N PHE A 55 -5.34 11.72 0.30
CA PHE A 55 -5.69 10.63 1.22
C PHE A 55 -5.03 10.84 2.59
N CYS A 56 -3.76 11.25 2.62
CA CYS A 56 -3.06 11.59 3.87
C CYS A 56 -3.78 12.71 4.63
N GLU A 57 -4.18 13.78 3.95
CA GLU A 57 -4.91 14.90 4.56
C GLU A 57 -6.24 14.45 5.16
N ALA A 58 -7.04 13.69 4.41
CA ALA A 58 -8.32 13.19 4.87
C ALA A 58 -8.18 12.28 6.10
N LEU A 59 -7.20 11.37 6.09
CA LEU A 59 -6.94 10.45 7.20
C LEU A 59 -6.35 11.16 8.43
N ARG A 60 -5.45 12.13 8.25
CA ARG A 60 -4.89 12.94 9.36
C ARG A 60 -5.96 13.82 10.02
N ALA A 61 -6.93 14.32 9.26
CA ALA A 61 -8.00 15.17 9.77
C ALA A 61 -8.89 14.46 10.80
N VAL A 62 -9.08 13.14 10.66
CA VAL A 62 -9.83 12.32 11.63
C VAL A 62 -8.93 11.65 12.68
N GLY A 63 -7.69 11.33 12.31
CA GLY A 63 -6.69 10.72 13.18
C GLY A 63 -6.92 9.21 13.43
N PRO A 64 -5.86 8.39 13.55
CA PRO A 64 -5.98 6.99 13.92
C PRO A 64 -6.38 6.82 15.39
N VAL A 65 -6.98 5.68 15.71
CA VAL A 65 -7.30 5.26 17.08
C VAL A 65 -6.37 4.11 17.46
N GLU A 66 -5.62 4.31 18.55
CA GLU A 66 -4.78 3.26 19.12
C GLU A 66 -5.62 2.06 19.57
N GLN A 67 -5.13 0.86 19.28
CA GLN A 67 -5.76 -0.38 19.69
C GLN A 67 -4.88 -1.11 20.71
N ASP A 68 -5.51 -1.80 21.66
CA ASP A 68 -4.80 -2.59 22.69
C ASP A 68 -4.27 -3.91 22.11
N ARG A 69 -3.42 -3.79 21.09
CA ARG A 69 -2.76 -4.89 20.40
C ARG A 69 -1.49 -4.39 19.74
N PRO A 70 -0.37 -5.12 19.84
CA PRO A 70 0.85 -4.74 19.13
C PRO A 70 0.65 -4.84 17.61
N ALA A 71 1.16 -3.82 16.90
CA ALA A 71 1.26 -3.83 15.43
C ALA A 71 2.11 -5.00 14.96
N ARG A 72 1.74 -5.60 13.81
CA ARG A 72 2.49 -6.70 13.21
C ARG A 72 3.48 -6.14 12.19
N VAL A 73 4.76 -6.21 12.51
CA VAL A 73 5.83 -5.79 11.61
C VAL A 73 6.49 -7.00 10.96
N VAL A 74 6.67 -6.94 9.65
CA VAL A 74 7.44 -7.95 8.90
C VAL A 74 8.89 -7.50 8.82
N ALA A 75 9.79 -8.22 9.48
CA ALA A 75 11.23 -7.96 9.46
C ALA A 75 11.95 -9.00 8.58
N LEU A 76 12.70 -8.53 7.59
CA LEU A 76 13.53 -9.39 6.75
C LEU A 76 14.67 -10.00 7.55
N GLN A 77 14.84 -11.32 7.45
CA GLN A 77 15.87 -12.07 8.19
C GLN A 77 17.17 -12.23 7.39
N ALA A 78 17.07 -12.20 6.06
CA ALA A 78 18.20 -12.32 5.14
C ALA A 78 17.93 -11.47 3.90
N PRO A 79 18.99 -10.98 3.22
CA PRO A 79 18.81 -10.29 1.96
C PRO A 79 18.33 -11.24 0.87
N PHE A 80 17.59 -10.69 -0.08
CA PHE A 80 17.22 -11.36 -1.33
C PHE A 80 17.05 -10.34 -2.44
N ASP A 81 17.24 -10.81 -3.66
CA ASP A 81 17.03 -10.08 -4.89
C ASP A 81 15.95 -10.76 -5.75
N LEU A 82 15.31 -9.98 -6.60
CA LEU A 82 14.28 -10.45 -7.51
C LEU A 82 14.33 -9.63 -8.81
N ASP A 83 14.46 -10.31 -9.93
CA ASP A 83 14.20 -9.74 -11.24
C ASP A 83 12.68 -9.67 -11.49
N GLY A 84 12.20 -8.47 -11.72
CA GLY A 84 10.82 -8.18 -12.09
C GLY A 84 10.57 -8.19 -13.60
N PRO A 85 9.30 -8.16 -14.01
CA PRO A 85 8.95 -7.96 -15.40
C PRO A 85 9.49 -6.62 -15.91
N ASN A 86 9.74 -6.54 -17.22
CA ASN A 86 10.22 -5.34 -17.91
C ASN A 86 11.59 -4.82 -17.44
N GLY A 87 12.44 -5.70 -16.88
CA GLY A 87 13.81 -5.36 -16.49
C GLY A 87 13.93 -4.61 -15.16
N GLY A 88 12.87 -4.55 -14.35
CA GLY A 88 12.96 -4.08 -12.98
C GLY A 88 13.79 -5.05 -12.13
N HIS A 89 14.58 -4.54 -11.20
CA HIS A 89 15.37 -5.34 -10.27
C HIS A 89 15.17 -4.83 -8.85
N TYR A 90 14.76 -5.72 -7.95
CA TYR A 90 14.43 -5.41 -6.57
C TYR A 90 15.47 -6.04 -5.65
N VAL A 91 16.06 -5.24 -4.75
CA VAL A 91 16.98 -5.73 -3.72
C VAL A 91 16.39 -5.39 -2.37
N CYS A 92 16.24 -6.42 -1.54
CA CYS A 92 15.69 -6.31 -0.20
C CYS A 92 16.73 -6.80 0.80
N ALA A 93 16.96 -6.04 1.87
CA ALA A 93 17.92 -6.39 2.92
C ALA A 93 17.36 -6.08 4.31
N PRO A 94 17.79 -6.81 5.36
CA PRO A 94 17.44 -6.50 6.74
C PRO A 94 17.80 -5.06 7.12
N SER A 95 16.91 -4.39 7.85
CA SER A 95 17.09 -3.02 8.32
C SER A 95 16.26 -2.80 9.59
N ASP A 96 16.71 -1.92 10.48
CA ASP A 96 15.99 -1.49 11.68
C ASP A 96 14.86 -0.48 11.38
N ARG A 97 14.85 0.06 10.15
CA ARG A 97 13.86 1.01 9.65
C ARG A 97 13.47 0.72 8.21
N LEU A 98 12.25 1.11 7.84
CA LEU A 98 11.84 1.10 6.44
C LEU A 98 12.64 2.15 5.65
N ARG A 99 13.36 1.70 4.63
CA ARG A 99 14.05 2.56 3.66
C ARG A 99 13.73 2.07 2.26
N VAL A 100 13.26 2.99 1.42
CA VAL A 100 12.99 2.74 0.01
C VAL A 100 13.94 3.61 -0.81
N SER A 101 14.50 3.06 -1.88
CA SER A 101 15.32 3.78 -2.86
C SER A 101 14.97 3.22 -4.24
N ALA A 102 14.79 4.10 -5.22
CA ALA A 102 14.40 3.75 -6.59
C ALA A 102 15.15 4.66 -7.58
N THR A 103 15.32 4.18 -8.81
CA THR A 103 16.00 4.86 -9.91
C THR A 103 15.18 4.74 -11.19
#